data_AF-A0A212CP67-F1
#
_entry.id   AF-A0A212CP67-F1
#
_cell.length_a   1.000
_cell.length_b   1.000
_cell.length_c   1.000
_cell.angle_alpha   90.00
_cell.angle_beta   90.00
_cell.angle_gamma   90.00
#
_symmetry.space_group_name_H-M   'P 1'
#
loop_
_entity.id
_entity.type
_entity.pdbx_description
1 polymer ?
#
loop_
_entity_poly.entity_id
_entity_poly.type
_entity_poly.pdbx_seq_one_letter_code
_entity_poly.pdbx_strand_id
1 'polypeptide(L)' 'MLYRDVMLENYSHLISVGYCIPKPEVILKLEQGEEPWILAEEYSRQSV' A
#
# COMPACT_ATOMS: atom_id res chain seq x y z
N MET A 1 -12.16 2.05 -2.72
CA MET A 1 -11.82 3.40 -2.18
C MET A 1 -11.41 3.38 -0.72
N LEU A 2 -12.25 2.99 0.26
CA LEU A 2 -11.92 3.11 1.70
C LEU A 2 -10.53 2.56 2.09
N TYR A 3 -10.18 1.35 1.65
CA TYR A 3 -8.87 0.76 1.95
C TYR A 3 -7.70 1.56 1.37
N ARG A 4 -7.82 2.02 0.12
CA ARG A 4 -6.80 2.80 -0.57
C ARG A 4 -6.52 4.08 0.20
N ASP A 5 -7.57 4.81 0.52
CA ASP A 5 -7.43 6.12 1.16
C ASP A 5 -6.85 5.98 2.57
N VAL A 6 -7.32 4.98 3.33
CA VAL A 6 -6.77 4.66 4.66
C VAL A 6 -5.29 4.25 4.59
N MET A 7 -4.88 3.45 3.60
CA MET A 7 -3.49 3.02 3.46
C MET A 7 -2.55 4.16 3.04
N LEU A 8 -2.99 5.03 2.13
CA LEU A 8 -2.21 6.20 1.72
C LEU A 8 -2.09 7.23 2.85
N GLU A 9 -3.18 7.45 3.59
CA GLU A 9 -3.18 8.32 4.77
C GLU A 9 -2.26 7.78 5.87
N ASN A 10 -2.32 6.47 6.15
CA ASN A 10 -1.41 5.83 7.11
C ASN A 10 0.06 5.94 6.68
N TYR A 11 0.37 5.73 5.40
CA TYR A 11 1.74 5.90 4.90
C TYR A 11 2.22 7.35 5.07
N SER A 12 1.38 8.33 4.72
CA SER A 12 1.67 9.76 4.93
C SER A 12 1.94 10.07 6.42
N HIS A 13 1.13 9.53 7.32
CA HIS A 13 1.34 9.69 8.76
C HIS A 13 2.67 9.11 9.23
N LEU A 14 3.07 7.93 8.74
CA LEU A 14 4.38 7.35 9.06
C LEU A 14 5.53 8.27 8.62
N ILE A 15 5.49 8.79 7.39
CA ILE A 15 6.50 9.74 6.93
C ILE A 15 6.50 11.02 7.78
N SER A 16 5.32 11.53 8.12
CA SER A 16 5.14 12.75 8.92
C SER A 16 5.75 12.64 10.32
N VAL A 17 5.67 11.47 10.96
CA VAL A 17 6.31 11.21 12.27
C VAL A 17 7.81 10.90 12.16
N GLY A 18 8.40 11.05 10.98
CA GLY A 18 9.84 10.89 10.75
C GLY A 18 10.29 9.46 10.41
N TYR A 19 9.34 8.55 10.13
CA TYR A 19 9.71 7.21 9.65
C TYR A 19 10.14 7.29 8.19
N CYS A 20 11.44 7.16 7.93
CA CYS A 20 11.98 7.04 6.57
C CYS A 20 11.88 5.58 6.10
N ILE A 21 10.70 5.20 5.63
CA ILE A 21 10.46 3.86 5.07
C ILE A 21 10.48 3.96 3.53
N PRO A 22 11.25 3.11 2.83
CA PRO A 22 11.18 3.03 1.37
C PRO A 22 9.74 2.70 0.96
N LYS A 23 9.28 3.32 -0.13
CA LYS A 23 7.89 3.24 -0.54
C LYS A 23 7.48 1.80 -0.81
N PRO A 24 6.57 1.22 -0.01
CA PRO A 24 6.16 -0.17 -0.19
C PRO A 24 5.48 -0.37 -1.55
N GLU A 25 5.64 -1.55 -2.13
CA GLU A 25 5.00 -1.90 -3.41
C GLU A 25 3.49 -1.73 -3.36
N VAL A 26 2.88 -2.07 -2.21
CA VAL A 26 1.45 -1.84 -1.97
C VAL A 26 1.06 -0.36 -2.10
N ILE A 27 1.91 0.58 -1.64
CA ILE A 27 1.66 2.02 -1.77
C ILE A 27 1.81 2.46 -3.22
N LEU A 28 2.82 1.96 -3.94
CA LEU A 28 3.03 2.27 -5.35
C LEU A 28 1.83 1.83 -6.22
N LYS A 29 1.30 0.63 -5.97
CA LYS A 29 0.13 0.10 -6.68
C LYS A 29 -1.14 0.88 -6.35
N LEU A 30 -1.35 1.21 -5.07
CA LEU A 30 -2.50 2.02 -4.63
C LEU A 30 -2.48 3.45 -5.21
N GLU A 31 -1.31 4.06 -5.37
CA GLU A 31 -1.16 5.36 -6.04
C GLU A 31 -1.51 5.30 -7.53
N GLN A 32 -1.17 4.20 -8.20
CA GLN A 32 -1.53 3.92 -9.60
C GLN A 32 -3.02 3.63 -9.80
N GLY A 33 -3.78 3.52 -8.70
CA GLY A 33 -5.21 3.21 -8.73
C GLY A 33 -5.51 1.72 -8.85
N GLU A 34 -4.51 0.85 -8.64
CA GLU A 34 -4.72 -0.59 -8.58
C GLU A 34 -5.55 -0.95 -7.34
N GLU A 35 -6.50 -1.87 -7.52
CA GLU A 35 -7.44 -2.20 -6.46
C GLU A 35 -6.91 -3.29 -5.51
N PRO A 36 -7.36 -3.28 -4.23
CA PRO A 36 -6.73 -4.06 -3.17
C PRO A 36 -6.78 -5.58 -3.35
N TRP A 37 -7.74 -6.09 -4.14
CA TRP A 37 -7.85 -7.52 -4.43
C TRP A 37 -6.74 -8.03 -5.36
N ILE A 38 -6.19 -7.18 -6.22
CA ILE A 38 -5.05 -7.53 -7.10
C ILE A 38 -3.79 -7.76 -6.24
N LEU A 39 -3.63 -6.94 -5.20
CA LEU A 39 -2.54 -7.10 -4.22
C LEU A 39 -2.68 -8.41 -3.43
N ALA A 40 -3.88 -8.74 -2.95
CA ALA A 40 -4.12 -9.96 -2.17
C ALA A 40 -3.85 -11.25 -2.97
N GLU A 41 -4.18 -11.24 -4.27
CA GLU A 41 -3.90 -12.36 -5.17
C GLU A 41 -2.39 -12.55 -5.40
N GLU A 42 -1.62 -11.47 -5.51
CA GLU A 42 -0.15 -11.56 -5.59
C GLU A 42 0.51 -12.05 -4.31
N TYR A 43 0.09 -11.57 -3.13
CA TYR A 43 0.59 -12.09 -1.85
C TYR A 43 0.32 -13.60 -1.71
N SER A 44 -0.84 -14.04 -2.20
CA SER A 44 -1.21 -15.46 -2.22
C SER A 44 -0.35 -16.25 -3.21
N ARG A 45 -0.05 -15.69 -4.39
CA ARG A 45 0.82 -16.32 -5.41
C ARG A 45 2.30 -16.36 -5.04
N GLN A 46 2.80 -15.41 -4.25
CA GLN A 46 4.19 -15.38 -3.78
C GLN A 46 4.42 -16.31 -2.56
N SER A 47 3.35 -16.85 -1.98
CA SER A 47 3.39 -17.77 -0.83
C SER A 47 3.34 -19.26 -1.22
N VAL A 48 3.52 -19.60 -2.51
CA VAL A 48 3.46 -20.97 -3.06
C VAL A 48 4.83 -21.43 -3.54
#